data_AF-A0A7N0UM88-F1
#
_entry.id   AF-A0A7N0UM88-F1
#
_cell.length_a   1.000
_cell.length_b   1.000
_cell.length_c   1.000
_cell.angle_alpha   90.00
_cell.angle_beta   90.00
_cell.angle_gamma   90.00
#
_symmetry.space_group_name_H-M   'P 1'
#
loop_
_entity.id
_entity.type
_entity.pdbx_description
1 polymer ?
#
loop_
_entity_poly.entity_id
_entity_poly.type
_entity_poly.pdbx_seq_one_letter_code
_entity_poly.pdbx_strand_id
1 'polypeptide(L)'
;MRLNWKNAHKKREFPYTHVWEMVKDEPKWAAQVGTQNASKKTKTSDSGAYTSSSHHDQEDNTHEGNESESRPIGQKAAKRKMRGKEKKDVNEPVAEEFDNRWKRLEELQAQKLVVLNQIKNKAKDDTLRADYEIMMKDTSKMSDQQLIIHNHMCSIIKARHDIP
;
A
#
# COMPACT_ATOMS: atom_id res chain seq x y z
N MET A 1 19.81 -24.65 9.22
CA MET A 1 20.29 -23.36 9.79
C MET A 1 19.63 -22.21 9.06
N ARG A 2 18.85 -21.35 9.73
CA ARG A 2 18.37 -20.10 9.10
C ARG A 2 19.50 -19.08 9.20
N LEU A 3 20.08 -18.70 8.06
CA LEU A 3 21.12 -17.68 8.01
C LEU A 3 20.53 -16.33 8.39
N ASN A 4 21.08 -15.73 9.44
CA ASN A 4 20.72 -14.40 9.88
C ASN A 4 21.31 -13.38 8.88
N TRP A 5 20.45 -12.69 8.11
CA TRP A 5 20.82 -11.74 7.05
C TRP A 5 21.90 -10.74 7.49
N LYS A 6 21.83 -10.30 8.76
CA LYS A 6 22.80 -9.38 9.38
C LYS A 6 24.24 -9.92 9.41
N ASN A 7 24.43 -11.25 9.50
CA ASN A 7 25.75 -11.85 9.57
C ASN A 7 26.43 -11.98 8.19
N ALA A 8 25.67 -12.07 7.10
CA ALA A 8 26.19 -12.16 5.73
C ALA A 8 26.50 -10.79 5.11
N HIS A 9 25.83 -9.72 5.58
CA HIS A 9 25.91 -8.38 4.98
C HIS A 9 26.29 -7.30 6.01
N LYS A 10 27.38 -7.51 6.76
CA LYS A 10 27.85 -6.58 7.81
C LYS A 10 28.19 -5.15 7.33
N LYS A 11 28.35 -4.93 6.03
CA LYS A 11 28.74 -3.63 5.43
C LYS A 11 27.63 -2.91 4.68
N ARG A 12 26.43 -3.49 4.58
CA ARG A 12 25.32 -2.91 3.81
C ARG A 12 24.03 -3.04 4.61
N GLU A 13 23.44 -1.90 4.91
CA GLU A 13 22.09 -1.86 5.44
C GLU A 13 21.11 -2.40 4.38
N PHE A 14 20.05 -3.07 4.84
CA PHE A 14 19.01 -3.54 3.92
C PHE A 14 18.36 -2.31 3.27
N PRO A 15 18.32 -2.21 1.93
CA PRO A 15 17.95 -0.96 1.25
C PRO A 15 16.52 -0.48 1.55
N TYR A 16 15.64 -1.37 2.01
CA TYR A 16 14.24 -1.07 2.29
C TYR A 16 13.91 -1.10 3.79
N THR A 17 14.88 -0.87 4.67
CA THR A 17 14.63 -0.66 6.11
C THR A 17 13.58 0.43 6.35
N HIS A 18 13.71 1.54 5.64
CA HIS A 18 12.77 2.67 5.69
C HIS A 18 11.34 2.26 5.30
N VAL A 19 11.17 1.38 4.30
CA VAL A 19 9.85 0.89 3.88
C VAL A 19 9.23 0.00 4.96
N TRP A 20 10.04 -0.87 5.56
CA TRP A 20 9.59 -1.73 6.65
C TRP A 20 9.17 -0.92 7.87
N GLU A 21 9.92 0.12 8.24
CA GLU A 21 9.55 1.02 9.34
C GLU A 21 8.21 1.72 9.12
N MET A 22 7.88 2.08 7.88
CA MET A 22 6.59 2.72 7.56
C MET A 22 5.40 1.75 7.63
N VAL A 23 5.61 0.46 7.34
CA VAL A 23 4.51 -0.50 7.12
C VAL A 23 4.34 -1.49 8.27
N LYS A 24 5.32 -1.64 9.15
CA LYS A 24 5.28 -2.61 10.27
C LYS A 24 4.10 -2.38 11.24
N ASP A 25 3.68 -1.13 11.39
CA ASP A 25 2.62 -0.73 12.34
C ASP A 25 1.22 -0.74 11.70
N GLU A 26 1.11 -1.13 10.43
CA GLU A 26 -0.16 -1.27 9.75
C GLU A 26 -1.02 -2.39 10.38
N PRO A 27 -2.34 -2.20 10.50
CA PRO A 27 -3.23 -3.13 11.20
C PRO A 27 -3.31 -4.52 10.54
N LYS A 28 -2.94 -4.65 9.26
CA LYS A 28 -2.81 -5.94 8.57
C LYS A 28 -1.62 -6.79 9.07
N TRP A 29 -0.62 -6.14 9.67
CA TRP A 29 0.61 -6.76 10.22
C TRP A 29 0.66 -6.73 11.74
N ALA A 30 -0.21 -5.94 12.38
CA ALA A 30 -0.45 -6.05 13.80
C ALA A 30 -0.90 -7.49 14.11
N ALA A 31 -0.07 -8.24 14.82
CA ALA A 31 -0.47 -9.53 15.35
C ALA A 31 -1.75 -9.29 16.17
N GLN A 32 -2.84 -9.99 15.83
CA GLN A 32 -4.04 -9.95 16.66
C GLN A 32 -3.63 -10.33 18.09
N VAL A 33 -3.49 -9.32 18.95
CA VAL A 33 -3.27 -9.49 20.37
C VAL A 33 -4.59 -9.99 20.93
N GLY A 34 -4.80 -11.29 20.79
CA GLY A 34 -6.11 -11.90 20.94
C GLY A 34 -6.16 -13.38 20.61
N THR A 35 -5.08 -14.12 20.84
CA THR A 35 -5.23 -15.54 21.20
C THR A 35 -4.13 -15.90 22.18
N GLN A 36 -4.55 -15.97 23.44
CA GLN A 36 -3.75 -16.47 24.54
C GLN A 36 -3.13 -17.82 24.15
N ASN A 37 -1.81 -17.89 24.28
CA ASN A 37 -1.04 -19.04 24.72
C ASN A 37 -1.62 -20.43 24.41
N ALA A 38 -1.15 -21.02 23.31
CA ALA A 38 -0.99 -22.47 23.26
C ALA A 38 0.36 -22.79 22.61
N SER A 39 1.42 -22.62 23.40
CA SER A 39 2.71 -23.30 23.20
C SER A 39 2.50 -24.81 23.24
N LYS A 40 1.98 -25.39 22.15
CA LYS A 40 1.91 -26.84 21.96
C LYS A 40 3.28 -27.32 21.49
N LYS A 41 4.16 -27.55 22.46
CA LYS A 41 5.19 -28.62 22.55
C LYS A 41 6.44 -28.12 23.27
N THR A 42 6.34 -27.91 24.58
CA THR A 42 7.51 -28.08 25.46
C THR A 42 7.63 -29.57 25.76
N LYS A 43 8.66 -30.24 25.24
CA LYS A 43 9.05 -31.57 25.72
C LYS A 43 10.03 -31.36 26.87
N THR A 44 9.64 -31.75 28.07
CA THR A 44 10.52 -31.90 29.23
C THR A 44 10.32 -33.30 29.80
N SER A 45 10.93 -34.31 29.18
CA SER A 45 11.20 -35.61 29.80
C SER A 45 12.16 -36.42 28.91
N ASP A 46 13.15 -37.04 29.55
CA ASP A 46 14.32 -37.70 28.93
C ASP A 46 14.08 -39.18 28.55
N SER A 47 12.84 -39.67 28.64
CA SER A 47 12.49 -41.07 28.31
C SER A 47 11.34 -41.12 27.31
N GLY A 48 11.66 -40.93 26.03
CA GLY A 48 10.69 -40.93 24.93
C GLY A 48 10.16 -42.31 24.55
N ALA A 49 9.14 -42.80 25.26
CA ALA A 49 8.37 -43.98 24.86
C ALA A 49 6.86 -43.67 24.72
N TYR A 50 6.23 -44.16 23.65
CA TYR A 50 4.78 -44.11 23.43
C TYR A 50 4.15 -45.41 23.96
N THR A 51 3.12 -45.32 24.79
CA THR A 51 2.27 -46.47 25.13
C THR A 51 1.06 -46.49 24.21
N SER A 52 0.99 -47.48 23.31
CA SER A 52 -0.20 -47.86 22.56
C SER A 52 -1.08 -48.78 23.41
N SER A 53 -2.36 -48.44 23.59
CA SER A 53 -3.48 -49.28 24.06
C SER A 53 -4.75 -48.43 23.89
N SER A 54 -5.90 -48.83 23.37
CA SER A 54 -6.61 -50.11 23.28
C SER A 54 -7.64 -50.03 22.14
N HIS A 55 -7.92 -51.14 21.47
CA HIS A 55 -9.08 -51.29 20.57
C HIS A 55 -10.35 -51.44 21.42
N HIS A 56 -11.48 -50.90 20.94
CA HIS A 56 -12.80 -51.40 21.30
C HIS A 56 -13.77 -51.12 20.16
N ASP A 57 -14.11 -52.18 19.43
CA ASP A 57 -15.33 -52.25 18.61
C ASP A 57 -16.52 -52.44 19.55
N GLN A 58 -17.51 -51.56 19.48
CA GLN A 58 -18.84 -51.88 19.99
C GLN A 58 -19.91 -51.19 19.14
N GLU A 59 -20.63 -52.04 18.42
CA GLU A 59 -21.95 -51.81 17.85
C GLU A 59 -23.00 -51.74 18.97
N ASP A 60 -23.79 -50.67 19.04
CA ASP A 60 -25.24 -50.73 19.36
C ASP A 60 -25.93 -49.38 19.06
N ASN A 61 -27.15 -49.46 18.53
CA ASN A 61 -28.03 -48.38 18.13
C ASN A 61 -28.85 -47.88 19.33
N THR A 62 -28.89 -46.59 19.63
CA THR A 62 -30.17 -45.84 19.82
C THR A 62 -29.97 -44.33 20.00
N HIS A 63 -30.61 -43.60 19.08
CA HIS A 63 -31.35 -42.33 19.20
C HIS A 63 -30.88 -41.16 20.10
N GLU A 64 -30.86 -40.01 19.44
CA GLU A 64 -31.24 -38.66 19.89
C GLU A 64 -30.15 -37.66 20.35
N GLY A 65 -30.09 -36.54 19.61
CA GLY A 65 -29.67 -35.25 20.12
C GLY A 65 -28.17 -34.93 20.11
N ASN A 66 -27.61 -34.68 18.93
CA ASN A 66 -26.54 -33.68 18.79
C ASN A 66 -26.44 -33.27 17.32
N GLU A 67 -26.75 -32.00 17.03
CA GLU A 67 -26.44 -31.36 15.76
C GLU A 67 -24.92 -31.42 15.55
N SER A 68 -24.47 -32.46 14.84
CA SER A 68 -23.08 -32.58 14.45
C SER A 68 -22.78 -31.50 13.44
N GLU A 69 -22.23 -30.38 13.91
CA GLU A 69 -21.66 -29.33 13.08
C GLU A 69 -20.62 -29.99 12.17
N SER A 70 -21.04 -30.23 10.92
CA SER A 70 -20.30 -31.06 9.99
C SER A 70 -18.98 -30.36 9.68
N ARG A 71 -17.87 -31.04 9.99
CA ARG A 71 -16.52 -30.50 9.74
C ARG A 71 -16.43 -30.00 8.29
N PRO A 72 -15.84 -28.81 8.06
CA PRO A 72 -15.75 -28.26 6.72
C PRO A 72 -15.03 -29.25 5.81
N ILE A 73 -15.56 -29.37 4.60
CA ILE A 73 -15.11 -30.37 3.65
C ILE A 73 -13.61 -30.24 3.39
N GLY A 74 -12.86 -31.32 3.59
CA GLY A 74 -11.41 -31.31 3.47
C GLY A 74 -10.97 -30.86 2.07
N GLN A 75 -9.82 -30.17 1.99
CA GLN A 75 -9.29 -29.57 0.76
C GLN A 75 -9.26 -30.54 -0.44
N LYS A 76 -8.97 -31.83 -0.22
CA LYS A 76 -8.98 -32.87 -1.26
C LYS A 76 -10.40 -33.17 -1.78
N ALA A 77 -11.40 -33.22 -0.91
CA ALA A 77 -12.79 -33.44 -1.28
C ALA A 77 -13.39 -32.20 -1.97
N ALA A 78 -13.03 -30.99 -1.51
CA ALA A 78 -13.35 -29.73 -2.19
C ALA A 78 -12.77 -29.70 -3.62
N LYS A 79 -11.49 -30.03 -3.77
CA LYS A 79 -10.84 -30.11 -5.09
C LYS A 79 -11.47 -31.15 -6.01
N ARG A 80 -11.91 -32.30 -5.49
CA ARG A 80 -12.59 -33.34 -6.28
C ARG A 80 -13.96 -32.86 -6.79
N LYS A 81 -14.74 -32.14 -5.98
CA LYS A 81 -16.00 -31.52 -6.42
C LYS A 81 -15.78 -30.43 -7.48
N MET A 82 -14.67 -29.70 -7.42
CA MET A 82 -14.35 -28.64 -8.38
C MET A 82 -13.90 -29.21 -9.75
N ARG A 83 -13.27 -30.39 -9.77
CA ARG A 83 -12.80 -31.03 -11.02
C ARG A 83 -13.88 -31.76 -11.82
N GLY A 84 -15.03 -32.05 -11.20
CA GLY A 84 -16.17 -32.72 -11.85
C GLY A 84 -17.26 -31.78 -12.38
N LYS A 85 -17.12 -30.46 -12.16
CA LYS A 85 -17.98 -29.47 -12.81
C LYS A 85 -17.38 -29.16 -14.17
N GLU A 86 -18.05 -29.68 -15.19
CA GLU A 86 -17.89 -29.26 -16.58
C GLU A 86 -17.78 -27.73 -16.64
N LYS A 87 -16.83 -27.23 -17.43
CA LYS A 87 -16.54 -25.79 -17.54
C LYS A 87 -17.77 -25.09 -18.10
N LYS A 88 -18.67 -24.62 -17.22
CA LYS A 88 -19.49 -23.46 -17.56
C LYS A 88 -18.52 -22.32 -17.75
N ASP A 89 -18.59 -21.73 -18.93
CA ASP A 89 -17.87 -20.52 -19.27
C ASP A 89 -18.34 -19.42 -18.30
N VAL A 90 -17.51 -19.10 -17.31
CA VAL A 90 -17.76 -18.00 -16.34
C VAL A 90 -16.56 -17.06 -16.38
N ASN A 91 -15.95 -16.87 -17.55
CA ASN A 91 -14.73 -16.09 -17.68
C ASN A 91 -14.94 -14.67 -18.22
N GLU A 92 -16.17 -14.27 -18.54
CA GLU A 92 -16.43 -13.01 -19.24
C GLU A 92 -16.65 -11.79 -18.31
N PRO A 93 -17.48 -11.82 -17.25
CA PRO A 93 -17.81 -10.60 -16.50
C PRO A 93 -16.68 -10.07 -15.59
N VAL A 94 -15.68 -10.89 -15.26
CA VAL A 94 -14.56 -10.50 -14.36
C VAL A 94 -13.44 -9.78 -15.11
N ALA A 95 -13.21 -10.13 -16.38
CA ALA A 95 -12.19 -9.50 -17.21
C ALA A 95 -12.59 -8.06 -17.59
N GLU A 96 -13.86 -7.86 -17.96
CA GLU A 96 -14.39 -6.53 -18.27
C GLU A 96 -14.36 -5.58 -17.06
N GLU A 97 -14.65 -6.07 -15.86
CA GLU A 97 -14.51 -5.30 -14.63
C GLU A 97 -13.07 -4.85 -14.37
N PHE A 98 -12.10 -5.72 -14.64
CA PHE A 98 -10.68 -5.40 -14.47
C PHE A 98 -10.22 -4.34 -15.47
N ASP A 99 -10.58 -4.49 -16.75
CA ASP A 99 -10.24 -3.53 -17.80
C ASP A 99 -10.88 -2.16 -17.54
N ASN A 100 -12.12 -2.13 -17.07
CA ASN A 100 -12.80 -0.89 -16.70
C ASN A 100 -12.13 -0.20 -15.49
N ARG A 101 -11.69 -0.98 -14.49
CA ARG A 101 -10.91 -0.44 -13.36
C ARG A 101 -9.57 0.13 -13.83
N TRP A 102 -8.90 -0.55 -14.76
CA TRP A 102 -7.63 -0.09 -15.32
C TRP A 102 -7.78 1.22 -16.10
N LYS A 103 -8.77 1.30 -17.00
CA LYS A 103 -9.09 2.54 -17.73
C LYS A 103 -9.39 3.71 -16.80
N ARG A 104 -10.15 3.48 -15.71
CA ARG A 104 -10.42 4.51 -14.70
C ARG A 104 -9.14 4.98 -14.00
N LEU A 105 -8.20 4.08 -13.70
CA LEU A 105 -6.92 4.46 -13.08
C LEU A 105 -6.07 5.32 -14.03
N GLU A 106 -6.02 4.95 -15.31
CA GLU A 106 -5.33 5.72 -16.33
C GLU A 106 -5.96 7.11 -16.50
N GLU A 107 -7.30 7.18 -16.53
CA GLU A 107 -8.02 8.45 -16.58
C GLU A 107 -7.73 9.34 -15.36
N LEU A 108 -7.71 8.77 -14.14
CA LEU A 108 -7.36 9.51 -12.93
C LEU A 108 -5.92 10.05 -12.98
N GLN A 109 -4.98 9.27 -13.51
CA GLN A 109 -3.60 9.72 -13.71
C GLN A 109 -3.52 10.85 -14.73
N ALA A 110 -4.23 10.73 -15.85
CA ALA A 110 -4.31 11.76 -16.87
C ALA A 110 -4.91 13.07 -16.31
N GLN A 111 -6.04 12.98 -15.59
CA GLN A 111 -6.65 14.13 -14.94
C GLN A 111 -5.70 14.79 -13.94
N LYS A 112 -4.98 14.00 -13.12
CA LYS A 112 -3.99 14.54 -12.19
C LYS A 112 -2.88 15.32 -12.91
N LEU A 113 -2.36 14.80 -14.02
CA LEU A 113 -1.36 15.50 -14.83
C LEU A 113 -1.89 16.80 -15.41
N VAL A 114 -3.14 16.81 -15.90
CA VAL A 114 -3.81 18.02 -16.40
C VAL A 114 -3.92 19.06 -15.29
N VAL A 115 -4.41 18.69 -14.12
CA VAL A 115 -4.55 19.61 -12.97
C VAL A 115 -3.19 20.15 -12.53
N LEU A 116 -2.15 19.31 -12.44
CA LEU A 116 -0.80 19.77 -12.08
C LEU A 116 -0.25 20.77 -13.10
N ASN A 117 -0.43 20.52 -14.39
CA ASN A 117 -0.02 21.45 -15.44
C ASN A 117 -0.81 22.76 -15.37
N GLN A 118 -2.11 22.72 -15.11
CA GLN A 118 -2.93 23.92 -14.91
C GLN A 118 -2.45 24.73 -13.71
N ILE A 119 -2.16 24.10 -12.56
CA ILE A 119 -1.63 24.77 -11.37
C ILE A 119 -0.28 25.43 -11.70
N LYS A 120 0.62 24.70 -12.38
CA LYS A 120 1.93 25.23 -12.77
C LYS A 120 1.81 26.43 -13.70
N ASN A 121 0.90 26.38 -14.69
CA ASN A 121 0.70 27.48 -15.62
C ASN A 121 0.09 28.70 -14.91
N LYS A 122 -0.95 28.49 -14.08
CA LYS A 122 -1.52 29.58 -13.26
C LYS A 122 -0.47 30.24 -12.38
N ALA A 123 0.38 29.47 -11.71
CA ALA A 123 1.46 30.01 -10.90
C ALA A 123 2.43 30.87 -11.73
N LYS A 124 2.78 30.43 -12.95
CA LYS A 124 3.60 31.23 -13.87
C LYS A 124 2.90 32.52 -14.29
N ASP A 125 1.63 32.45 -14.65
CA ASP A 125 0.83 33.63 -15.05
C ASP A 125 0.73 34.64 -13.90
N ASP A 126 0.50 34.16 -12.67
CA ASP A 126 0.47 34.99 -11.46
C ASP A 126 1.84 35.64 -11.20
N THR A 127 2.94 34.91 -11.36
CA THR A 127 4.29 35.49 -11.22
C THR A 127 4.57 36.56 -12.27
N LEU A 128 4.18 36.34 -13.52
CA LEU A 128 4.34 37.29 -14.61
C LEU A 128 3.53 38.56 -14.35
N ARG A 129 2.29 38.41 -13.86
CA ARG A 129 1.42 39.52 -13.51
C ARG A 129 2.02 40.38 -12.39
N ALA A 130 2.50 39.75 -11.32
CA ALA A 130 3.13 40.45 -10.20
C ALA A 130 4.40 41.19 -10.62
N ASP A 131 5.24 40.55 -11.44
CA ASP A 131 6.44 41.17 -12.00
C ASP A 131 6.10 42.42 -12.84
N TYR A 132 5.08 42.32 -13.69
CA TYR A 132 4.62 43.44 -14.51
C TYR A 132 4.05 44.59 -13.66
N GLU A 133 3.29 44.27 -12.62
CA GLU A 133 2.78 45.26 -11.67
C GLU A 133 3.92 46.02 -10.98
N ILE A 134 4.99 45.32 -10.59
CA ILE A 134 6.18 45.96 -10.01
C ILE A 134 6.83 46.91 -11.02
N MET A 135 7.07 46.46 -12.26
CA MET A 135 7.74 47.28 -13.28
C MET A 135 6.92 48.52 -13.69
N MET A 136 5.60 48.41 -13.72
CA MET A 136 4.71 49.48 -14.19
C MET A 136 4.23 50.42 -13.08
N LYS A 137 4.72 50.25 -11.85
CA LYS A 137 4.31 51.06 -10.71
C LYS A 137 4.76 52.51 -10.87
N ASP A 138 3.85 53.45 -10.58
CA ASP A 138 4.19 54.87 -10.58
C ASP A 138 5.24 55.18 -9.50
N THR A 139 6.36 55.75 -9.92
CA THR A 139 7.50 56.11 -9.08
C THR A 139 7.51 57.58 -8.68
N SER A 140 6.57 58.40 -9.15
CA SER A 140 6.53 59.86 -8.93
C SER A 140 6.53 60.27 -7.45
N LYS A 141 5.97 59.43 -6.57
CA LYS A 141 5.88 59.66 -5.12
C LYS A 141 6.86 58.81 -4.28
N MET A 142 7.76 58.07 -4.91
CA MET A 142 8.75 57.26 -4.19
C MET A 142 9.89 58.14 -3.65
N SER A 143 10.36 57.85 -2.44
CA SER A 143 11.63 58.42 -1.94
C SER A 143 12.83 57.86 -2.69
N ASP A 144 13.98 58.52 -2.61
CA ASP A 144 15.20 58.10 -3.32
C ASP A 144 15.62 56.67 -2.96
N GLN A 145 15.52 56.28 -1.69
CA GLN A 145 15.80 54.91 -1.26
C GLN A 145 14.85 53.89 -1.89
N GLN A 146 13.56 54.21 -1.96
CA GLN A 146 12.57 53.35 -2.60
C GLN A 146 12.79 53.25 -4.10
N LEU A 147 13.21 54.35 -4.75
CA LEU A 147 13.51 54.39 -6.17
C LEU A 147 14.72 53.51 -6.53
N ILE A 148 15.76 53.51 -5.69
CA ILE A 148 16.91 52.59 -5.82
C ILE A 148 16.45 51.13 -5.76
N ILE A 149 15.62 50.79 -4.78
CA ILE A 149 15.10 49.42 -4.61
C ILE A 149 14.23 49.03 -5.80
N HIS A 150 13.32 49.91 -6.23
CA HIS A 150 12.45 49.66 -7.38
C HIS A 150 13.28 49.40 -8.66
N ASN A 151 14.27 50.24 -8.96
CA ASN A 151 15.14 50.06 -10.11
C ASN A 151 15.92 48.74 -10.05
N HIS A 152 16.40 48.36 -8.87
CA HIS A 152 17.07 47.07 -8.68
C HIS A 152 16.12 45.90 -8.95
N MET A 153 14.89 45.94 -8.42
CA MET A 153 13.88 44.92 -8.66
C MET A 153 13.52 44.84 -10.15
N CYS A 154 13.33 45.97 -10.82
CA CYS A 154 13.07 46.02 -12.26
C CYS A 154 14.22 45.39 -13.07
N SER A 155 15.48 45.63 -12.68
CA SER A 155 16.63 44.99 -13.33
C SER A 155 16.61 43.46 -13.18
N ILE A 156 16.29 42.94 -11.99
CA ILE A 156 16.15 41.49 -11.76
C ILE A 156 15.01 40.91 -12.61
N ILE A 157 13.86 41.57 -12.63
CA ILE A 157 12.68 41.12 -13.40
C ILE A 157 12.99 41.11 -14.89
N LYS A 158 13.61 42.17 -15.42
CA LYS A 158 14.03 42.26 -16.82
C LYS A 158 14.97 41.11 -17.21
N ALA A 159 15.97 40.82 -16.37
CA ALA A 159 16.90 39.72 -16.61
C ALA A 159 16.21 38.34 -16.56
N ARG A 160 15.18 38.17 -15.73
CA ARG A 160 14.41 36.91 -15.65
C ARG A 160 13.58 36.64 -16.91
N HIS A 161 13.11 37.69 -17.56
CA HIS A 161 12.23 37.62 -18.74
C HIS A 161 12.95 37.98 -20.06
N ASP A 162 14.28 38.14 -20.03
CA ASP A 162 15.10 38.56 -21.18
C ASP A 162 14.60 39.85 -21.85
N ILE A 163 14.09 40.80 -21.06
CA ILE A 163 13.62 42.11 -21.52
C ILE A 163 14.80 43.10 -21.51
N PRO A 164 15.10 43.80 -22.62
CA PRO A 164 16.16 44.80 -22.66
C PRO A 164 15.93 46.01 -21.73
#